data_AF-A0AAE4HWW0-F1
#
_entry.id   AF-A0AAE4HWW0-F1
#
_cell.length_a   1.000
_cell.length_b   1.000
_cell.length_c   1.000
_cell.angle_alpha   90.00
_cell.angle_beta   90.00
_cell.angle_gamma   90.00
#
_symmetry.space_group_name_H-M   'P 1'
#
loop_
_entity.id
_entity.type
_entity.pdbx_description
1 polymer ?
#
loop_
_entity_poly.entity_id
_entity_poly.type
_entity_poly.pdbx_seq_one_letter_code
_entity_poly.pdbx_strand_id
1 'polypeptide(L)'
;MITYGKNSQVRFKDIDEEQEALEYLKYSDNVRIVHERNDLQGAWAAENRFIIKEDDPLMPDGVRNNLTAGNSGCFGRINCGDLVDRVRRM
;
A
#
# COMPACT_ATOMS: atom_id res chain seq x y z
N MET A 1 16.31 1.33 -7.66
CA MET A 1 14.84 1.16 -7.81
C MET A 1 14.45 -0.20 -7.25
N ILE A 2 13.55 -0.20 -6.29
CA ILE A 2 13.03 -1.37 -5.60
C ILE A 2 11.56 -1.52 -5.99
N THR A 3 11.11 -2.73 -6.31
CA THR A 3 9.77 -2.93 -6.85
C THR A 3 9.03 -4.08 -6.16
N TYR A 4 7.71 -3.91 -6.02
CA TYR A 4 6.81 -4.94 -5.50
C TYR A 4 5.66 -5.21 -6.46
N GLY A 5 5.18 -6.46 -6.44
CA GLY A 5 4.08 -6.92 -7.27
C GLY A 5 4.50 -7.40 -8.66
N LYS A 6 3.72 -8.33 -9.22
CA LYS A 6 3.99 -9.01 -10.50
C LYS A 6 4.25 -8.06 -11.67
N ASN A 7 3.63 -6.88 -11.68
CA ASN A 7 3.76 -5.89 -12.75
C ASN A 7 4.65 -4.70 -12.35
N SER A 8 5.40 -4.81 -11.23
CA SER A 8 6.16 -3.71 -10.66
C SER A 8 5.31 -2.45 -10.47
N GLN A 9 4.08 -2.64 -9.97
CA GLN A 9 3.12 -1.55 -9.80
C GLN A 9 3.45 -0.66 -8.60
N VAL A 10 4.24 -1.16 -7.64
CA VAL A 10 4.82 -0.37 -6.56
C VAL A 10 6.31 -0.21 -6.83
N ARG A 11 6.80 1.02 -6.75
CA ARG A 11 8.20 1.36 -7.00
C ARG A 11 8.71 2.36 -5.98
N PHE A 12 9.90 2.11 -5.48
CA PHE A 12 10.69 3.04 -4.68
C PHE A 12 12.00 3.34 -5.42
N LYS A 13 12.45 4.58 -5.35
CA LYS A 13 13.67 5.10 -5.95
C LYS A 13 14.90 4.38 -5.39
N ASP A 14 15.00 4.32 -4.07
CA ASP A 14 16.13 3.80 -3.31
C ASP A 14 15.66 3.12 -2.00
N ILE A 15 16.63 2.64 -1.21
CA ILE A 15 16.38 1.91 0.05
C ILE A 15 15.81 2.83 1.12
N ASP A 16 16.21 4.10 1.14
CA ASP A 16 15.77 5.06 2.16
C ASP A 16 14.28 5.39 1.96
N GLU A 17 13.87 5.69 0.72
CA GLU A 17 12.44 5.93 0.40
C GLU A 17 11.58 4.69 0.69
N GLU A 18 12.09 3.49 0.38
CA GLU A 18 11.40 2.24 0.73
C GLU A 18 11.22 2.12 2.25
N GLN A 19 12.30 2.31 3.01
CA GLN A 19 12.29 2.11 4.46
C GLN A 19 11.31 3.06 5.16
N GLU A 20 11.32 4.35 4.78
CA GLU A 20 10.37 5.34 5.31
C GLU A 20 8.91 4.94 5.00
N ALA A 21 8.65 4.50 3.76
CA ALA A 21 7.32 4.06 3.37
C ALA A 21 6.88 2.81 4.16
N LEU A 22 7.78 1.84 4.34
CA LEU A 22 7.51 0.62 5.10
C LEU A 22 7.19 0.91 6.58
N GLU A 23 7.93 1.83 7.21
CA GLU A 23 7.68 2.26 8.60
C GLU A 23 6.32 2.95 8.74
N TYR A 24 6.01 3.88 7.82
CA TYR A 24 4.70 4.54 7.80
C TYR A 24 3.56 3.53 7.63
N LEU A 25 3.67 2.62 6.65
CA LEU A 25 2.66 1.60 6.37
C LEU A 25 2.46 0.61 7.52
N LYS A 26 3.48 0.41 8.36
CA LYS A 26 3.41 -0.49 9.51
C LYS A 26 2.81 0.17 10.75
N TYR A 27 3.20 1.40 11.04
CA TYR A 27 2.98 2.01 12.36
C TYR A 27 2.00 3.18 12.38
N SER A 28 1.66 3.75 11.23
CA SER A 28 0.72 4.89 11.18
C SER A 28 -0.72 4.45 11.42
N ASP A 29 -1.41 5.12 12.34
CA ASP A 29 -2.86 4.97 12.55
C ASP A 29 -3.69 5.39 11.33
N ASN A 30 -3.09 6.10 10.37
CA ASN A 30 -3.72 6.46 9.10
C ASN A 30 -3.83 5.26 8.13
N VAL A 31 -3.18 4.13 8.45
CA VAL A 31 -3.06 2.97 7.55
C VAL A 31 -3.87 1.79 8.07
N ARG A 32 -4.58 1.11 7.17
CA ARG A 32 -5.23 -0.18 7.46
C ARG A 32 -4.90 -1.18 6.39
N ILE A 33 -4.49 -2.38 6.79
CA ILE A 33 -4.38 -3.53 5.89
C ILE A 33 -5.75 -4.20 5.83
N VAL A 34 -6.29 -4.38 4.63
CA VAL A 34 -7.54 -5.11 4.40
C VAL A 34 -7.30 -6.29 3.46
N HIS A 35 -7.97 -7.39 3.75
CA HIS A 35 -8.04 -8.55 2.87
C HIS A 35 -9.38 -8.52 2.15
N GLU A 36 -9.39 -8.09 0.89
CA GLU A 36 -10.62 -7.93 0.14
C GLU A 36 -10.92 -9.21 -0.66
N ARG A 37 -12.03 -9.87 -0.32
CA ARG A 37 -12.54 -11.06 -1.01
C ARG A 37 -13.26 -10.69 -2.30
N ASN A 38 -12.53 -10.06 -3.21
CA ASN A 38 -13.04 -9.70 -4.53
C ASN A 38 -13.30 -10.92 -5.41
N ASP A 39 -12.75 -12.09 -5.07
CA ASP A 39 -13.10 -13.39 -5.63
C ASP A 39 -14.61 -13.69 -5.50
N LEU A 40 -15.23 -13.31 -4.38
CA LEU A 40 -16.68 -13.44 -4.19
C LEU A 40 -17.50 -12.46 -5.05
N GLN A 41 -16.83 -11.49 -5.68
CA GLN A 41 -17.43 -10.47 -6.53
C GLN A 41 -16.94 -10.60 -7.99
N GLY A 42 -16.36 -11.75 -8.36
CA GLY A 42 -15.97 -12.09 -9.74
C GLY A 42 -14.55 -11.72 -10.15
N ALA A 43 -13.71 -11.23 -9.23
CA ALA A 43 -12.27 -11.08 -9.49
C ALA A 43 -11.55 -12.43 -9.44
N TRP A 44 -10.36 -12.49 -10.05
CA TRP A 44 -9.60 -13.75 -10.15
C TRP A 44 -9.00 -14.22 -8.82
N ALA A 45 -8.85 -13.33 -7.84
CA ALA A 45 -8.36 -13.68 -6.52
C ALA A 45 -8.74 -12.61 -5.48
N ALA A 46 -8.78 -13.02 -4.22
CA ALA A 46 -8.73 -12.09 -3.09
C ALA A 46 -7.38 -11.38 -3.03
N GLU A 47 -7.35 -10.13 -2.58
CA GLU A 47 -6.13 -9.32 -2.56
C GLU A 47 -5.96 -8.59 -1.23
N ASN A 48 -4.75 -8.63 -0.67
CA ASN A 48 -4.35 -7.76 0.42
C ASN A 48 -3.98 -6.38 -0.11
N ARG A 49 -4.45 -5.32 0.55
CA ARG A 49 -4.13 -3.93 0.18
C ARG A 49 -4.03 -3.04 1.41
N PHE A 50 -3.35 -1.92 1.24
CA PHE A 50 -3.35 -0.83 2.21
C PHE A 50 -4.46 0.17 1.85
N ILE A 51 -5.19 0.62 2.87
CA ILE A 51 -6.13 1.73 2.82
C ILE A 51 -5.54 2.87 3.64
N ILE A 52 -5.43 4.05 3.02
CA ILE A 52 -5.02 5.29 3.66
C ILE A 52 -6.27 6.12 3.94
N LYS A 53 -6.51 6.50 5.20
CA LYS A 53 -7.77 7.16 5.59
C LYS A 53 -7.81 8.60 5.09
N GLU A 54 -6.75 9.36 5.36
CA GLU A 54 -6.69 10.82 5.17
C GLU A 54 -5.41 11.26 4.45
N ASP A 55 -5.45 12.46 3.87
CA ASP A 55 -4.26 13.11 3.29
C ASP A 55 -3.37 13.65 4.41
N ASP A 56 -2.45 12.82 4.88
CA ASP A 56 -1.51 13.16 5.95
C ASP A 56 -0.32 13.96 5.39
N PRO A 57 -0.05 15.18 5.90
CA PRO A 57 1.11 15.98 5.51
C PRO A 57 2.46 15.30 5.76
N LEU A 58 2.53 14.34 6.68
CA LEU A 58 3.74 13.59 7.03
C LEU A 58 3.87 12.25 6.28
N MET A 59 2.95 11.97 5.35
CA MET A 59 3.02 10.76 4.54
C MET A 59 4.27 10.77 3.65
N PRO A 60 5.13 9.74 3.72
CA PRO A 60 6.34 9.67 2.89
C PRO A 60 6.04 9.68 1.41
N ASP A 61 6.96 10.24 0.62
CA ASP A 61 6.85 10.29 -0.84
C ASP A 61 6.68 8.89 -1.44
N GLY A 62 7.39 7.89 -0.91
CA GLY A 62 7.24 6.50 -1.32
C GLY A 62 5.82 5.96 -1.16
N VAL A 63 5.07 6.39 -0.16
CA VAL A 63 3.65 6.01 -0.01
C VAL A 63 2.80 6.79 -1.01
N ARG A 64 2.97 8.12 -1.06
CA ARG A 64 2.19 9.04 -1.90
C ARG A 64 2.29 8.70 -3.39
N ASN A 65 3.50 8.41 -3.86
CA ASN A 65 3.80 8.06 -5.25
C ASN A 65 3.21 6.72 -5.69
N ASN A 66 2.88 5.83 -4.74
CA ASN A 66 2.33 4.50 -5.00
C ASN A 66 0.82 4.43 -4.73
N LEU A 67 0.17 5.55 -4.39
CA LEU A 67 -1.27 5.60 -4.20
C LEU A 67 -2.02 5.42 -5.52
N THR A 68 -3.03 4.58 -5.46
CA THR A 68 -4.15 4.56 -6.40
C THR A 68 -5.32 5.33 -5.82
N ALA A 69 -6.20 5.83 -6.69
CA ALA A 69 -7.34 6.64 -6.29
C ALA A 69 -8.17 5.98 -5.17
N GLY A 70 -8.48 6.78 -4.15
CA GLY A 70 -9.44 6.43 -3.10
C GLY A 70 -10.89 6.50 -3.57
N ASN A 71 -11.81 6.47 -2.61
CA ASN A 71 -13.24 6.67 -2.82
C ASN A 71 -13.83 7.42 -1.62
N SER A 72 -15.15 7.54 -1.50
CA SER A 72 -15.81 8.21 -0.37
C SER A 72 -15.45 7.65 1.02
N GLY A 73 -14.78 6.50 1.12
CA GLY A 73 -14.33 5.90 2.38
C GLY A 73 -12.81 5.93 2.64
N CYS A 74 -11.99 6.47 1.74
CA CYS A 74 -10.53 6.54 1.93
C CYS A 74 -9.86 7.57 1.01
N PHE A 75 -8.76 8.16 1.46
CA PHE A 75 -7.93 9.05 0.65
C PHE A 75 -7.25 8.32 -0.52
N GLY A 76 -6.66 7.15 -0.24
CA GLY A 76 -5.91 6.40 -1.24
C GLY A 76 -5.71 4.93 -0.87
N ARG A 77 -5.26 4.15 -1.85
CA ARG A 77 -5.04 2.70 -1.69
C ARG A 77 -3.73 2.27 -2.33
N ILE A 78 -3.08 1.26 -1.77
CA ILE A 78 -1.95 0.56 -2.42
C ILE A 78 -2.32 -0.90 -2.61
N ASN A 79 -2.48 -1.32 -3.86
CA ASN A 79 -2.85 -2.69 -4.24
C ASN A 79 -1.60 -3.51 -4.57
N CYS A 80 -1.03 -4.12 -3.52
CA CYS A 80 0.17 -4.93 -3.67
C CYS A 80 0.30 -5.92 -2.49
N GLY A 81 -0.07 -7.18 -2.74
CA GLY A 81 0.07 -8.25 -1.74
C GLY A 81 1.52 -8.45 -1.28
N ASP A 82 2.48 -8.40 -2.19
CA ASP A 82 3.91 -8.57 -1.87
C ASP A 82 4.41 -7.49 -0.89
N LEU A 83 3.95 -6.24 -1.05
CA LEU A 83 4.28 -5.15 -0.14
C LEU A 83 3.63 -5.35 1.24
N VAL A 84 2.38 -5.82 1.27
CA VAL A 84 1.71 -6.18 2.52
C VAL A 84 2.48 -7.27 3.26
N ASP A 85 2.93 -8.31 2.54
CA ASP A 85 3.71 -9.39 3.12
C ASP A 85 5.08 -8.89 3.61
N ARG A 86 5.72 -7.95 2.90
CA ARG A 86 6.95 -7.30 3.35
C ARG A 86 6.75 -6.57 4.69
N VAL A 87 5.71 -5.74 4.79
CA VAL A 87 5.39 -4.97 6.01
C VAL A 87 5.11 -5.91 7.19
N ARG A 88 4.41 -7.01 6.96
CA ARG A 88 4.12 -8.03 8.00
C ARG A 88 5.36 -8.78 8.49
N ARG A 89 6.45 -8.81 7.72
CA ARG A 89 7.71 -9.50 8.06
C ARG A 89 8.76 -8.60 8.72
N MET A 90 8.54 -7.29 8.74
CA MET A 90 9.32 -6.36 9.57
C MET A 90 9.01 -6.62 11.04
#